data_AF-A0A6P2D1H4-F1
#
_entry.id   AF-A0A6P2D1H4-F1
#
_cell.length_a   1.000
_cell.length_b   1.000
_cell.length_c   1.000
_cell.angle_alpha   90.00
_cell.angle_beta   90.00
_cell.angle_gamma   90.00
#
_symmetry.space_group_name_H-M   'P 1'
#
loop_
_entity.id
_entity.type
_entity.pdbx_description
1 polymer ?
#
loop_
_entity_poly.entity_id
_entity_poly.type
_entity_poly.pdbx_seq_one_letter_code
_entity_poly.pdbx_strand_id
1 'polypeptide(L)'
;MIVTTESKAQNCRVMVAFDDRHDALIFVGRSSTHVRQEYIDSFMELLDEEERGHATTIQMQQWSGSPDAGRWVHKTDLKLPAPALVRVAA
;
A
#
# COMPACT_ATOMS: atom_id res chain seq x y z
N MET A 1 -36.75 10.33 -3.84
CA MET A 1 -35.46 10.94 -3.47
C MET A 1 -34.40 9.89 -3.71
N ILE A 2 -33.63 10.00 -4.79
CA ILE A 2 -32.52 9.07 -5.06
C ILE A 2 -31.36 9.56 -4.21
N VAL A 3 -31.03 8.83 -3.15
CA VAL A 3 -29.83 9.09 -2.36
C VAL A 3 -28.67 8.47 -3.15
N THR A 4 -27.97 9.29 -3.91
CA THR A 4 -26.68 8.90 -4.47
C THR A 4 -25.68 8.91 -3.32
N THR A 5 -25.46 7.77 -2.67
CA THR A 5 -24.35 7.63 -1.73
C THR A 5 -23.05 7.69 -2.54
N GLU A 6 -22.40 8.86 -2.55
CA GLU A 6 -21.05 8.97 -3.08
C GLU A 6 -20.15 7.92 -2.41
N SER A 7 -19.31 7.27 -3.21
CA SER A 7 -18.34 6.32 -2.68
C SER A 7 -17.46 7.05 -1.67
N LYS A 8 -17.29 6.49 -0.46
CA LYS A 8 -16.41 7.11 0.55
C LYS A 8 -15.04 7.39 -0.07
N ALA A 9 -14.50 8.57 0.18
CA ALA A 9 -13.21 9.00 -0.33
C ALA A 9 -12.11 7.97 0.01
N GLN A 10 -11.30 7.63 -1.00
CA GLN A 10 -10.22 6.66 -0.88
C GLN A 10 -8.98 7.38 -0.33
N ASN A 11 -9.04 7.73 0.94
CA ASN A 11 -8.06 8.61 1.57
C ASN A 11 -6.84 7.89 2.15
N CYS A 12 -6.70 6.59 1.96
CA CYS A 12 -5.52 5.84 2.37
C CYS A 12 -4.87 5.19 1.15
N ARG A 13 -3.54 5.12 1.14
CA ARG A 13 -2.77 4.40 0.11
C ARG A 13 -1.64 3.60 0.71
N VAL A 14 -1.12 2.64 -0.05
CA VAL A 14 0.01 1.79 0.30
C VAL A 14 1.10 1.95 -0.73
N MET A 15 2.28 2.34 -0.27
CA MET A 15 3.49 2.45 -1.07
C MET A 15 4.46 1.35 -0.67
N VAL A 16 5.17 0.77 -1.62
CA VAL A 16 6.30 -0.12 -1.40
C VAL A 16 7.56 0.62 -1.77
N ALA A 17 8.52 0.69 -0.85
CA ALA A 17 9.86 1.20 -1.12
C ALA A 17 10.78 0.06 -1.51
N PHE A 18 11.66 0.29 -2.47
CA PHE A 18 12.63 -0.68 -2.97
C PHE A 18 14.05 -0.17 -2.76
N ASP A 19 15.03 -1.07 -2.76
CA ASP A 19 16.45 -0.71 -2.67
C ASP A 19 17.11 -0.41 -4.03
N ASP A 20 16.50 -0.87 -5.12
CA ASP A 20 17.06 -0.80 -6.48
C ASP A 20 16.27 0.09 -7.45
N ARG A 21 15.04 0.48 -7.10
CA ARG A 21 14.09 1.19 -7.98
C ARG A 21 13.22 2.20 -7.23
N HIS A 22 12.38 2.92 -7.99
CA HIS A 22 11.40 3.86 -7.43
C HIS A 22 10.25 3.15 -6.70
N ASP A 23 9.72 3.80 -5.66
CA ASP A 23 8.58 3.32 -4.90
C ASP A 23 7.34 3.03 -5.78
N ALA A 24 6.60 1.98 -5.45
CA ALA A 24 5.38 1.58 -6.15
C ALA A 24 4.13 1.78 -5.30
N LEU A 25 3.06 2.30 -5.91
CA LEU A 25 1.72 2.32 -5.33
C LEU A 25 1.04 0.96 -5.58
N ILE A 26 0.72 0.23 -4.52
CA ILE A 26 0.11 -1.11 -4.65
C ILE A 26 -1.37 -1.16 -4.25
N PHE A 27 -1.84 -0.24 -3.41
CA PHE A 27 -3.24 -0.25 -2.99
C PHE A 27 -3.74 1.13 -2.58
N VAL A 28 -5.01 1.42 -2.87
CA VAL A 28 -5.70 2.65 -2.47
C VAL A 28 -7.04 2.25 -1.84
N GLY A 29 -7.28 2.70 -0.61
CA GLY A 29 -8.38 2.27 0.23
C GLY A 29 -9.09 3.39 0.99
N ARG A 30 -10.33 3.10 1.41
CA ARG A 30 -11.23 4.05 2.10
C ARG A 30 -10.85 4.32 3.54
N SER A 31 -10.06 3.44 4.15
CA SER A 31 -9.66 3.53 5.55
C SER A 31 -8.41 2.72 5.81
N SER A 32 -7.75 2.99 6.94
CA SER A 32 -6.61 2.19 7.39
C SER A 32 -6.97 0.74 7.72
N THR A 33 -8.23 0.45 8.07
CA THR A 33 -8.68 -0.93 8.27
C THR A 33 -8.79 -1.66 6.94
N HIS A 34 -9.41 -1.03 5.94
CA HIS A 34 -9.54 -1.61 4.59
C HIS A 34 -8.17 -1.88 3.97
N VAL A 35 -7.26 -0.90 4.06
CA VAL A 35 -5.88 -1.07 3.61
C VAL A 35 -5.21 -2.29 4.26
N ARG A 36 -5.34 -2.47 5.58
CA ARG A 36 -4.71 -3.60 6.28
C ARG A 36 -5.29 -4.96 5.91
N GLN A 37 -6.51 -5.01 5.41
CA GLN A 37 -7.15 -6.24 4.96
C GLN A 37 -6.64 -6.66 3.57
N GLU A 38 -6.44 -5.70 2.68
CA GLU A 38 -6.24 -5.98 1.25
C GLU A 38 -4.78 -5.84 0.78
N TYR A 39 -3.92 -5.13 1.52
CA TYR A 39 -2.59 -4.78 1.01
C TYR A 39 -1.68 -5.99 0.77
N ILE A 40 -1.90 -7.10 1.51
CA ILE A 40 -1.10 -8.33 1.32
C ILE A 40 -1.44 -8.97 -0.01
N ASP A 41 -2.74 -9.10 -0.31
CA ASP A 41 -3.19 -9.69 -1.58
C ASP A 41 -2.77 -8.80 -2.75
N SER A 42 -2.91 -7.49 -2.62
CA SER A 42 -2.44 -6.53 -3.64
C SER A 42 -0.92 -6.58 -3.83
N PHE A 43 -0.14 -6.74 -2.75
CA PHE A 43 1.32 -6.90 -2.82
C PHE A 43 1.72 -8.18 -3.57
N MET A 44 0.99 -9.28 -3.35
CA MET A 44 1.26 -10.56 -4.03
C MET A 44 0.77 -10.60 -5.47
N GLU A 45 -0.31 -9.89 -5.79
CA GLU A 45 -0.90 -9.85 -7.13
C GLU A 45 -0.14 -8.92 -8.08
N LEU A 46 0.28 -7.75 -7.59
CA LEU A 46 0.86 -6.71 -8.45
C LEU A 46 2.37 -6.79 -8.60
N LEU A 47 3.08 -7.35 -7.62
CA LEU A 47 4.54 -7.45 -7.66
C LEU A 47 4.96 -8.90 -7.93
N ASP A 48 5.86 -9.07 -8.90
CA ASP A 48 6.44 -10.38 -9.15
C ASP A 48 7.42 -10.81 -8.02
N GLU A 49 7.93 -12.03 -8.09
CA GLU A 49 8.83 -12.56 -7.05
C GLU A 49 10.16 -11.79 -6.95
N GLU A 50 10.68 -11.30 -8.08
CA GLU A 50 11.92 -10.52 -8.11
C GLU A 50 11.68 -9.17 -7.42
N GLU A 51 10.62 -8.47 -7.81
CA GLU A 51 10.21 -7.19 -7.21
C GLU A 51 9.99 -7.30 -5.71
N ARG A 52 9.30 -8.36 -5.26
CA ARG A 52 9.07 -8.61 -3.82
C ARG A 52 10.38 -8.87 -3.07
N GLY A 53 11.40 -9.41 -3.72
CA GLY A 53 12.74 -9.59 -3.16
C GLY A 53 13.47 -8.28 -2.86
N HIS A 54 13.17 -7.23 -3.63
CA HIS A 54 13.75 -5.88 -3.48
C HIS A 54 12.94 -4.96 -2.55
N ALA A 55 11.76 -5.41 -2.08
CA ALA A 55 10.91 -4.62 -1.21
C ALA A 55 11.53 -4.43 0.18
N THR A 56 11.84 -3.19 0.56
CA THR A 56 12.49 -2.85 1.84
C THR A 56 11.51 -2.40 2.91
N THR A 57 10.42 -1.74 2.53
CA THR A 57 9.42 -1.23 3.47
C THR A 57 8.08 -1.06 2.76
N ILE A 58 6.98 -1.32 3.47
CA ILE A 58 5.62 -0.99 3.01
C ILE A 58 5.08 0.12 3.88
N GLN A 59 4.72 1.25 3.28
CA GLN A 59 4.22 2.43 3.97
C GLN A 59 2.73 2.62 3.72
N MET A 60 1.94 2.73 4.78
CA MET A 60 0.59 3.26 4.68
C MET A 60 0.63 4.79 4.80
N GLN A 61 0.03 5.47 3.84
CA GLN A 61 -0.10 6.91 3.82
C GLN A 61 -1.57 7.31 3.80
N GLN A 62 -1.89 8.48 4.36
CA GLN A 62 -3.24 9.01 4.42
C GLN A 62 -3.27 10.42 3.82
N TRP A 63 -4.28 10.71 3.00
CA TRP A 63 -4.54 12.04 2.49
C TRP A 63 -4.92 12.97 3.64
N SER A 64 -4.28 14.13 3.70
CA SER A 64 -4.51 15.16 4.70
C SER A 64 -4.67 16.50 4.02
N GLY A 65 -5.73 17.23 4.38
CA GLY A 65 -6.11 18.52 3.78
C GLY A 65 -7.33 18.41 2.87
N SER A 66 -7.58 19.47 2.11
CA SER A 66 -8.69 19.54 1.16
C SER A 66 -8.51 18.52 0.01
N PRO A 67 -9.59 18.11 -0.67
CA PRO A 67 -9.50 17.18 -1.79
C PRO A 67 -8.59 17.67 -2.95
N ASP A 68 -8.53 18.97 -3.17
CA ASP A 68 -7.82 19.63 -4.28
C ASP A 68 -6.42 20.16 -3.90
N ALA A 69 -6.14 20.34 -2.61
CA ALA A 69 -4.92 20.98 -2.11
C ALA A 69 -4.24 20.23 -0.95
N GLY A 70 -4.64 18.97 -0.71
CA GLY A 70 -4.07 18.13 0.33
C GLY A 70 -2.74 17.49 -0.08
N ARG A 71 -2.23 16.64 0.81
CA ARG A 71 -1.04 15.83 0.55
C ARG A 71 -1.17 14.45 1.18
N TRP A 72 -0.45 13.49 0.63
CA TRP A 72 -0.25 12.20 1.28
C TRP A 72 0.74 12.32 2.42
N VAL A 73 0.34 11.87 3.61
CA VAL A 73 1.17 11.90 4.82
C VAL A 73 1.43 10.48 5.27
N HIS A 74 2.69 10.15 5.56
CA HIS A 74 3.06 8.87 6.15
C HIS A 74 2.30 8.65 7.47
N LYS A 75 1.66 7.49 7.60
CA LYS A 75 0.85 7.13 8.77
C LYS A 75 1.52 6.07 9.63
N THR A 76 2.03 5.01 9.01
CA THR A 76 2.73 3.90 9.66
C THR A 76 3.35 2.98 8.61
N ASP A 77 4.40 2.28 8.99
CA ASP A 77 4.87 1.12 8.23
C ASP A 77 3.97 -0.09 8.48
N LEU A 78 3.79 -0.90 7.44
CA LEU A 78 3.10 -2.18 7.46
C LEU A 78 4.14 -3.30 7.42
N LYS A 79 3.73 -4.49 7.88
CA LYS A 79 4.59 -5.65 7.86
C LYS A 79 4.82 -6.07 6.40
N LEU A 80 6.09 -6.22 6.00
CA LEU A 80 6.42 -6.89 4.75
C LEU A 80 5.89 -8.33 4.81
N PRO A 81 5.05 -8.74 3.85
CA PRO A 81 4.71 -10.14 3.67
C PRO A 81 6.03 -10.87 3.40
N ALA A 82 6.41 -11.77 4.31
CA ALA A 82 7.58 -12.59 4.05
C ALA A 82 7.29 -13.40 2.77
N PRO A 83 8.22 -13.48 1.81
CA PRO A 83 8.23 -14.65 0.96
C PRO A 83 8.29 -15.85 1.91
N ALA A 84 7.58 -16.94 1.60
CA ALA A 84 7.88 -18.22 2.21
C ALA A 84 9.34 -18.50 1.87
N LEU A 85 10.26 -18.12 2.76
CA LEU A 85 11.70 -18.16 2.55
C LEU A 85 12.09 -19.60 2.24
N VAL A 86 12.19 -19.91 0.94
CA VAL A 86 12.96 -21.04 0.47
C VAL A 86 14.32 -20.49 0.04
N ARG A 87 15.27 -20.69 0.96
CA ARG A 87 16.74 -20.72 0.79
C ARG A 87 17.42 -19.38 0.44
N VAL A 88 18.73 -19.19 0.58
CA VAL A 88 19.86 -20.14 0.64
C VAL A 88 20.95 -19.54 1.55
N ALA A 89 21.41 -20.30 2.55
CA ALA A 89 22.72 -20.04 3.17
C ALA A 89 23.81 -20.52 2.20
N ALA A 90 24.75 -19.64 1.85
CA ALA A 90 26.00 -19.96 1.18
C ALA A 90 27.15 -19.28 1.93
#